data_AF-A0A239IRK6-F1
#
_entry.id   AF-A0A239IRK6-F1
#
_cell.length_a   1.000
_cell.length_b   1.000
_cell.length_c   1.000
_cell.angle_alpha   90.00
_cell.angle_beta   90.00
_cell.angle_gamma   90.00
#
_symmetry.space_group_name_H-M   'P 1'
#
loop_
_entity.id
_entity.type
_entity.pdbx_description
1 polymer ?
#
loop_
_entity_poly.entity_id
_entity_poly.type
_entity_poly.pdbx_seq_one_letter_code
_entity_poly.pdbx_strand_id
1 'polypeptide(L)'
;MEEIDLRIAGAIAAQGRRQDQAPSAEILTLLSELADEGRIADLSIAFSAFARAHPANAPHVLGQIAAKVVNRYYYLRLKLPRKAIERWQIDHPDWADTFRDHINDSSGFVAVVENGAALIRRLDR
;
A
#
# COMPACT_ATOMS: atom_id res chain seq x y z
N MET A 1 -20.11 -7.76 10.60
CA MET A 1 -18.85 -7.00 10.65
C MET A 1 -17.83 -7.88 9.96
N GLU A 2 -17.38 -7.48 8.78
CA GLU A 2 -16.48 -8.29 7.97
C GLU A 2 -15.13 -8.41 8.68
N GLU A 3 -14.43 -9.53 8.50
CA GLU A 3 -13.15 -9.84 9.16
C GLU A 3 -12.11 -8.71 8.97
N ILE A 4 -12.15 -8.03 7.82
CA ILE A 4 -11.24 -6.92 7.51
C ILE A 4 -11.49 -5.67 8.34
N ASP A 5 -12.75 -5.33 8.64
CA ASP A 5 -13.09 -4.16 9.46
C ASP A 5 -12.48 -4.30 10.86
N LEU A 6 -12.51 -5.51 11.41
CA LEU A 6 -11.91 -5.84 12.70
C LEU A 6 -10.38 -5.74 12.68
N ARG A 7 -9.72 -6.22 11.61
CA ARG A 7 -8.27 -6.07 11.42
C ARG A 7 -7.86 -4.60 11.36
N ILE A 8 -8.58 -3.78 10.59
CA ILE A 8 -8.33 -2.34 10.46
C ILE A 8 -8.54 -1.63 11.81
N ALA A 9 -9.69 -1.83 12.44
CA ALA A 9 -10.00 -1.24 13.74
C ALA A 9 -8.99 -1.66 14.81
N GLY A 10 -8.58 -2.93 14.81
CA GLY A 10 -7.55 -3.46 15.70
C GLY A 10 -6.21 -2.78 15.51
N ALA A 11 -5.73 -2.66 14.27
CA ALA A 11 -4.47 -1.97 13.97
C ALA A 11 -4.49 -0.49 14.36
N ILE A 12 -5.61 0.20 14.15
CA ILE A 12 -5.79 1.61 14.58
C ILE A 12 -5.81 1.70 16.11
N ALA A 13 -6.54 0.83 16.80
CA ALA A 13 -6.61 0.83 18.27
C ALA A 13 -5.29 0.40 18.94
N ALA A 14 -4.41 -0.29 18.22
CA ALA A 14 -3.11 -0.76 18.70
C ALA A 14 -1.98 0.27 18.58
N GLN A 15 -2.23 1.40 17.91
CA GLN A 15 -1.20 2.45 17.75
C GLN A 15 -0.67 2.93 19.09
N GLY A 16 0.66 3.02 19.22
CA GLY A 16 1.33 3.54 20.42
C GLY A 16 1.26 2.65 21.66
N ARG A 17 0.72 1.43 21.57
CA ARG A 17 0.70 0.48 22.71
C ARG A 17 2.08 -0.06 23.07
N ARG A 18 3.02 -0.01 22.12
CA ARG A 18 4.40 -0.47 22.28
C ARG A 18 5.32 0.73 22.35
N GLN A 19 5.91 0.97 23.53
CA GLN A 19 6.82 2.09 23.78
C GLN A 19 8.15 1.96 23.01
N ASP A 20 8.49 0.76 22.54
CA ASP A 20 9.68 0.42 21.77
C ASP A 20 9.49 0.48 20.26
N GLN A 21 8.29 0.79 19.77
CA GLN A 21 7.99 0.84 18.33
C GLN A 21 7.79 2.26 17.81
N ALA A 22 8.18 2.47 16.56
CA ALA A 22 7.92 3.71 15.85
C ALA A 22 6.41 3.99 15.78
N PRO A 23 5.97 5.26 15.88
CA PRO A 23 4.58 5.63 15.66
C PRO A 23 4.10 5.08 14.30
N SER A 24 2.90 4.49 14.25
CA SER A 24 2.33 3.87 13.03
C SER A 24 2.80 2.44 12.69
N ALA A 25 3.60 1.78 13.54
CA ALA A 25 4.09 0.42 13.24
C ALA A 25 2.97 -0.58 12.93
N GLU A 26 1.90 -0.60 13.72
CA GLU A 26 0.81 -1.57 13.57
C GLU A 26 0.04 -1.39 12.24
N ILE A 27 -0.14 -0.14 11.78
CA ILE A 27 -0.82 0.10 10.49
C ILE A 27 0.12 -0.23 9.34
N LEU A 28 1.42 0.08 9.46
CA LEU A 28 2.40 -0.26 8.44
C LEU A 28 2.55 -1.78 8.28
N THR A 29 2.41 -2.54 9.36
CA THR A 29 2.33 -4.01 9.33
C THR A 29 1.10 -4.46 8.56
N LEU A 30 -0.10 -4.01 8.96
CA LEU A 30 -1.35 -4.38 8.29
C LEU A 30 -1.32 -4.04 6.79
N LEU A 31 -0.87 -2.84 6.40
CA LEU A 31 -0.77 -2.45 4.98
C LEU A 31 0.19 -3.36 4.19
N SER A 32 1.22 -3.90 4.83
CA SER A 32 2.13 -4.87 4.17
C SER A 32 1.44 -6.22 3.97
N GLU A 33 0.72 -6.70 4.99
CA GLU A 33 -0.06 -7.94 4.90
C GLU A 33 -1.12 -7.85 3.80
N LEU A 34 -1.88 -6.75 3.75
CA LEU A 34 -2.90 -6.55 2.73
C LEU A 34 -2.30 -6.52 1.32
N ALA A 35 -1.13 -5.90 1.14
CA ALA A 35 -0.41 -5.94 -0.13
C ALA A 35 0.10 -7.35 -0.47
N ASP A 36 0.63 -8.10 0.50
CA ASP A 36 1.06 -9.48 0.33
C ASP A 36 -0.12 -10.41 -0.01
N GLU A 37 -1.31 -10.17 0.55
CA GLU A 37 -2.55 -10.88 0.25
C GLU A 37 -3.15 -10.51 -1.13
N GLY A 38 -2.69 -9.40 -1.74
CA GLY A 38 -3.27 -8.83 -2.96
C GLY A 38 -4.56 -8.04 -2.73
N ARG A 39 -4.85 -7.68 -1.49
CA ARG A 39 -6.04 -6.92 -1.06
C ARG A 39 -5.83 -5.41 -1.18
N ILE A 40 -5.59 -4.95 -2.41
CA ILE A 40 -5.23 -3.55 -2.69
C ILE A 40 -6.35 -2.56 -2.35
N ALA A 41 -7.61 -2.95 -2.56
CA ALA A 41 -8.77 -2.14 -2.16
C ALA A 41 -8.80 -1.93 -0.63
N ASP A 42 -8.59 -3.00 0.14
CA ASP A 42 -8.58 -2.95 1.60
C ASP A 42 -7.39 -2.17 2.15
N LEU A 43 -6.25 -2.18 1.46
CA LEU A 43 -5.10 -1.33 1.79
C LEU A 43 -5.47 0.15 1.72
N SER A 44 -6.15 0.58 0.64
CA SER A 44 -6.65 1.95 0.48
C SER A 44 -7.65 2.32 1.58
N ILE A 45 -8.58 1.41 1.89
CA ILE A 45 -9.58 1.60 2.95
C ILE A 45 -8.90 1.73 4.33
N ALA A 46 -7.94 0.85 4.62
CA ALA A 46 -7.19 0.85 5.87
C ALA A 46 -6.38 2.14 6.06
N PHE A 47 -5.70 2.62 5.01
CA PHE A 47 -5.02 3.91 5.05
C PHE A 47 -6.00 5.05 5.29
N SER A 48 -7.12 5.09 4.56
CA SER A 48 -8.13 6.15 4.69
C SER A 48 -8.72 6.21 6.11
N ALA A 49 -9.00 5.05 6.71
CA ALA A 49 -9.47 4.95 8.10
C ALA A 49 -8.39 5.42 9.09
N PHE A 50 -7.15 4.99 8.90
CA PHE A 50 -6.02 5.43 9.72
C PHE A 50 -5.79 6.94 9.63
N ALA A 51 -5.83 7.52 8.42
CA ALA A 51 -5.59 8.94 8.21
C ALA A 51 -6.63 9.82 8.92
N ARG A 52 -7.88 9.36 9.01
CA ARG A 52 -8.94 10.03 9.79
C ARG A 52 -8.71 9.91 11.30
N ALA A 53 -8.25 8.76 11.77
CA ALA A 53 -8.01 8.53 13.21
C ALA A 53 -6.70 9.17 13.71
N HIS A 54 -5.68 9.26 12.86
CA HIS A 54 -4.33 9.72 13.18
C HIS A 54 -3.79 10.70 12.11
N PRO A 55 -4.41 11.86 11.92
CA PRO A 55 -4.08 12.78 10.83
C PRO A 55 -2.63 13.29 10.88
N ALA A 56 -2.06 13.47 12.07
CA ALA A 56 -0.67 13.90 12.24
C ALA A 56 0.34 12.86 11.72
N ASN A 57 -0.01 11.57 11.72
CA ASN A 57 0.85 10.47 11.28
C ASN A 57 0.57 10.05 9.83
N ALA A 58 -0.54 10.49 9.25
CA ALA A 58 -0.96 10.11 7.90
C ALA A 58 0.10 10.39 6.83
N PRO A 59 0.80 11.55 6.81
CA PRO A 59 1.82 11.83 5.80
C PRO A 59 2.98 10.83 5.84
N HIS A 60 3.38 10.40 7.04
CA HIS A 60 4.43 9.40 7.21
C HIS A 60 4.02 8.04 6.61
N VAL A 61 2.82 7.57 6.94
CA VAL A 61 2.30 6.30 6.43
C VAL A 61 2.09 6.35 4.93
N LEU A 62 1.56 7.45 4.42
CA LEU A 62 1.35 7.71 2.99
C LEU A 62 2.66 7.60 2.20
N GLY A 63 3.75 8.13 2.73
CA GLY A 63 5.09 8.03 2.13
C GLY A 63 5.60 6.59 1.97
N GLN A 64 5.04 5.63 2.70
CA GLN A 64 5.45 4.22 2.67
C GLN A 64 4.61 3.36 1.72
N ILE A 65 3.45 3.84 1.25
CA ILE A 65 2.49 3.04 0.48
C ILE A 65 3.10 2.56 -0.84
N ALA A 66 3.74 3.47 -1.56
CA ALA A 66 4.37 3.18 -2.84
C ALA A 66 5.40 2.04 -2.72
N ALA A 67 6.27 2.10 -1.71
CA ALA A 67 7.24 1.06 -1.44
C ALA A 67 6.58 -0.28 -1.06
N LYS A 68 5.47 -0.26 -0.32
CA LYS A 68 4.71 -1.48 0.02
C LYS A 68 4.11 -2.12 -1.22
N VAL A 69 3.45 -1.36 -2.10
CA VAL A 69 2.90 -1.90 -3.36
C VAL A 69 4.01 -2.53 -4.20
N VAL A 70 5.14 -1.83 -4.40
CA VAL A 70 6.24 -2.36 -5.21
C VAL A 70 6.85 -3.63 -4.59
N ASN A 71 7.20 -3.59 -3.31
CA ASN A 71 7.92 -4.70 -2.69
C ASN A 71 7.00 -5.89 -2.38
N ARG A 72 5.82 -5.65 -1.81
CA ARG A 72 4.90 -6.69 -1.34
C ARG A 72 4.01 -7.19 -2.46
N TYR A 73 3.38 -6.28 -3.19
CA TYR A 73 2.45 -6.68 -4.24
C TYR A 73 3.16 -7.08 -5.54
N TYR A 74 3.90 -6.18 -6.17
CA TYR A 74 4.51 -6.47 -7.47
C TYR A 74 5.61 -7.53 -7.39
N TYR A 75 6.57 -7.36 -6.48
CA TYR A 75 7.71 -8.26 -6.38
C TYR A 75 7.38 -9.56 -5.66
N LEU A 76 6.82 -9.52 -4.44
CA LEU A 76 6.59 -10.74 -3.66
C LEU A 76 5.31 -11.49 -4.05
N ARG A 77 4.18 -10.82 -4.26
CA ARG A 77 2.90 -11.48 -4.53
C ARG A 77 2.73 -11.86 -6.00
N LEU A 78 2.99 -10.92 -6.92
CA LEU A 78 2.86 -11.14 -8.36
C LEU A 78 4.12 -11.76 -9.00
N LYS A 79 5.23 -11.84 -8.26
CA LYS A 79 6.51 -12.40 -8.73
C LYS A 79 7.03 -11.71 -9.99
N LEU A 80 6.77 -10.42 -10.14
CA LEU A 80 7.24 -9.67 -11.30
C LEU A 80 8.77 -9.50 -11.23
N PRO A 81 9.50 -9.63 -12.36
CA PRO A 81 10.94 -9.54 -12.35
C PRO A 81 11.42 -8.16 -11.90
N ARG A 82 12.41 -8.14 -10.99
CA ARG A 82 12.98 -6.91 -10.45
C ARG A 82 13.44 -5.93 -11.55
N LYS A 83 14.11 -6.42 -12.59
CA LYS A 83 14.56 -5.59 -13.72
C LYS A 83 13.39 -4.93 -14.48
N ALA A 84 12.26 -5.64 -14.63
CA ALA A 84 11.07 -5.10 -15.28
C ALA A 84 10.39 -4.04 -14.42
N ILE A 85 10.35 -4.24 -13.09
CA ILE A 85 9.87 -3.24 -12.12
C ILE A 85 10.76 -1.98 -12.18
N GLU A 86 12.09 -2.13 -12.11
CA GLU A 86 13.04 -1.01 -12.16
C GLU A 86 12.91 -0.22 -13.48
N ARG A 87 12.80 -0.93 -14.61
CA ARG A 87 12.55 -0.30 -15.91
C ARG A 87 11.22 0.46 -15.95
N TRP A 88 10.14 -0.14 -15.45
CA TRP A 88 8.85 0.54 -15.36
C TRP A 88 8.91 1.81 -14.51
N GLN A 89 9.62 1.78 -13.38
CA GLN A 89 9.81 2.96 -12.52
C GLN A 89 10.59 4.09 -13.21
N ILE A 90 11.55 3.75 -14.08
CA ILE A 90 12.28 4.71 -14.90
C ILE A 90 11.36 5.31 -15.98
N ASP A 91 10.56 4.47 -16.63
CA ASP A 91 9.67 4.89 -17.71
C ASP A 91 8.45 5.71 -17.20
N HIS A 92 8.11 5.61 -15.91
CA HIS A 92 6.95 6.27 -15.30
C HIS A 92 7.36 7.03 -14.02
N PRO A 93 8.18 8.09 -14.09
CA PRO A 93 8.79 8.72 -12.92
C PRO A 93 7.80 9.26 -11.87
N ASP A 94 6.54 9.50 -12.25
CA ASP A 94 5.42 9.97 -11.43
C ASP A 94 4.60 8.84 -10.79
N TRP A 95 5.03 7.58 -10.91
CA TRP A 95 4.29 6.40 -10.44
C TRP A 95 3.91 6.48 -8.95
N ALA A 96 4.83 6.96 -8.11
CA ALA A 96 4.63 7.05 -6.66
C ALA A 96 3.62 8.15 -6.29
N ASP A 97 3.63 9.26 -7.03
CA ASP A 97 2.67 10.35 -6.86
C ASP A 97 1.29 9.94 -7.36
N THR A 98 1.22 9.23 -8.49
CA THR A 98 -0.03 8.63 -9.00
C THR A 98 -0.70 7.74 -7.95
N PHE A 99 0.05 6.89 -7.26
CA PHE A 99 -0.47 6.06 -6.17
C PHE A 99 -0.97 6.91 -4.99
N ARG A 100 -0.22 7.96 -4.63
CA ARG A 100 -0.58 8.88 -3.56
C ARG A 100 -1.91 9.57 -3.84
N ASP A 101 -2.10 10.05 -5.07
CA ASP A 101 -3.27 10.83 -5.45
C ASP A 101 -4.55 9.99 -5.48
N HIS A 102 -4.42 8.69 -5.78
CA HIS A 102 -5.56 7.77 -5.85
C HIS A 102 -5.85 7.05 -4.54
N ILE A 103 -4.98 7.10 -3.52
CA ILE A 103 -5.10 6.24 -2.33
C ILE A 103 -6.42 6.36 -1.56
N ASN A 104 -7.10 7.51 -1.63
CA ASN A 104 -8.37 7.74 -0.94
C ASN A 104 -9.60 7.30 -1.76
N ASP A 105 -9.41 6.90 -3.02
CA ASP A 105 -10.40 6.24 -3.85
C ASP A 105 -9.96 4.78 -4.06
N SER A 106 -10.60 3.85 -3.34
CA SER A 106 -10.19 2.44 -3.39
C SER A 106 -10.30 1.83 -4.78
N SER A 107 -11.29 2.27 -5.57
CA SER A 107 -11.48 1.77 -6.93
C SER A 107 -10.43 2.32 -7.89
N GLY A 108 -10.17 3.64 -7.84
CA GLY A 108 -9.11 4.29 -8.59
C GLY A 108 -7.73 3.78 -8.22
N PHE A 109 -7.48 3.56 -6.93
CA PHE A 109 -6.22 3.02 -6.43
C PHE A 109 -5.94 1.62 -6.97
N VAL A 110 -6.94 0.73 -6.94
CA VAL A 110 -6.83 -0.60 -7.55
C VAL A 110 -6.53 -0.48 -9.03
N ALA A 111 -7.23 0.39 -9.77
CA ALA A 111 -7.03 0.55 -11.20
C ALA A 111 -5.60 0.98 -11.55
N VAL A 112 -5.02 1.97 -10.83
CA VAL A 112 -3.66 2.44 -11.11
C VAL A 112 -2.60 1.39 -10.74
N VAL A 113 -2.80 0.63 -9.67
CA VAL A 113 -1.90 -0.45 -9.25
C VAL A 113 -1.95 -1.62 -10.24
N GLU A 114 -3.14 -2.05 -10.65
CA GLU A 114 -3.27 -3.13 -11.65
C GLU A 114 -2.74 -2.71 -13.02
N ASN A 115 -2.93 -1.45 -13.42
CA ASN A 115 -2.35 -0.93 -14.65
C ASN A 115 -0.80 -0.98 -14.60
N GLY A 116 -0.19 -0.56 -13.48
CA GLY A 116 1.26 -0.69 -13.28
C GLY A 116 1.74 -2.14 -13.41
N ALA A 117 1.06 -3.08 -12.74
CA ALA A 117 1.36 -4.50 -12.87
C ALA A 117 1.25 -5.01 -14.32
N ALA A 118 0.23 -4.58 -15.06
CA ALA A 118 0.05 -4.94 -16.47
C ALA A 118 1.17 -4.40 -17.37
N LEU A 119 1.62 -3.17 -17.14
CA LEU A 119 2.74 -2.56 -17.87
C LEU A 119 4.05 -3.29 -17.57
N ILE A 120 4.34 -3.59 -16.30
CA ILE A 120 5.53 -4.35 -15.90
C ILE A 120 5.57 -5.73 -16.60
N ARG A 121 4.44 -6.45 -16.64
CA ARG A 121 4.34 -7.75 -17.33
C ARG A 121 4.66 -7.68 -18.82
N ARG A 122 4.52 -6.52 -19.46
CA ARG A 122 4.86 -6.33 -20.88
C ARG A 122 6.37 -6.08 -21.08
N LEU A 123 7.06 -5.60 -20.05
CA LEU A 123 8.51 -5.35 -20.07
C LEU A 123 9.35 -6.60 -19.81
N ASP A 124 8.73 -7.69 -19.35
CA ASP A 124 9.35 -9.01 -19.17
C ASP A 124 9.35 -9.86 -20.46
N ARG A 125 8.69 -9.38 -21.51
CA ARG A 125 8.57 -10.10 -22.79
C ARG A 125 9.75 -9.87 -23.72
#